data_AF-A0A3E0N0K9-F1
#
_entry.id   AF-A0A3E0N0K9-F1
#
_cell.length_a   1.000
_cell.length_b   1.000
_cell.length_c   1.000
_cell.angle_alpha   90.00
_cell.angle_beta   90.00
_cell.angle_gamma   90.00
#
_symmetry.space_group_name_H-M   'P 1'
#
loop_
_entity.id
_entity.type
_entity.pdbx_description
1 polymer ?
#
loop_
_entity_poly.entity_id
_entity_poly.type
_entity_poly.pdbx_seq_one_letter_code
_entity_poly.pdbx_strand_id
1 'polypeptide(L)'
;MTEAFSWLGSLVESLGSLIPRRVIVRATHAGVKWIWGRHVREMNAGIHWYWPVTTEAVTIVIARQTLNLPTQALVTKDRQQVVAGAVVVYSINDVVKAIGERNWDVDTTINDIAQTALVKVISKFSLEELLDSLDSDIEERLTQTCRRQLDKFGVYVHRCALTDFSTCRVYKVLGDSPFKSPADEGEE
;
A
#
# COMPACT_ATOMS: atom_id res chain seq x y z
N MET A 1 41.98 38.52 -12.39
CA MET A 1 42.48 37.15 -12.14
C MET A 1 41.51 36.25 -11.38
N THR A 2 40.44 36.79 -10.77
CA THR A 2 39.42 36.01 -10.02
C THR A 2 38.41 35.28 -10.92
N GLU A 3 38.06 35.83 -12.09
CA GLU A 3 37.11 35.18 -13.02
C GLU A 3 37.70 34.00 -13.79
N ALA A 4 39.02 33.98 -14.00
CA ALA A 4 39.69 32.92 -14.76
C ALA A 4 39.78 31.58 -14.00
N PHE A 5 39.36 31.52 -12.73
CA PHE A 5 39.34 30.30 -11.93
C PHE A 5 37.92 29.88 -11.48
N SER A 6 36.88 30.67 -11.77
CA SER A 6 35.50 30.31 -11.44
C SER A 6 35.01 29.09 -12.25
N TRP A 7 35.41 28.98 -13.52
CA TRP A 7 35.12 27.82 -14.37
C TRP A 7 35.77 26.54 -13.80
N LEU A 8 36.96 26.65 -13.21
CA LEU A 8 37.65 25.53 -12.59
C LEU A 8 36.89 25.02 -11.35
N GLY A 9 36.33 25.93 -10.55
CA GLY A 9 35.43 25.60 -9.44
C GLY A 9 34.21 24.81 -9.91
N SER A 10 33.51 25.29 -10.94
CA SER A 10 32.35 24.57 -11.52
C SER A 10 32.71 23.22 -12.15
N LEU A 11 33.93 23.09 -12.70
CA LEU A 11 34.40 21.86 -13.31
C LEU A 11 34.75 20.81 -12.24
N VAL A 12 35.34 21.24 -11.13
CA VAL A 12 35.60 20.38 -9.96
C VAL A 12 34.30 19.93 -9.29
N GLU A 13 33.29 20.80 -9.19
CA GLU A 13 31.96 20.41 -8.69
C GLU A 13 31.27 19.39 -9.61
N SER A 14 31.37 19.60 -10.93
CA SER A 14 30.83 18.66 -11.92
C SER A 14 31.58 17.31 -11.89
N LEU A 15 32.90 17.32 -11.73
CA LEU A 15 33.69 16.09 -11.55
C LEU A 15 33.40 15.40 -10.22
N GLY A 16 33.14 16.17 -9.16
CA GLY A 16 32.72 15.66 -7.85
C GLY A 16 31.38 14.94 -7.89
N SER A 17 30.47 15.34 -8.78
CA SER A 17 29.19 14.66 -9.00
C SER A 17 29.34 13.28 -9.66
N LEU A 18 30.48 13.00 -10.29
CA LEU A 18 30.78 11.71 -10.92
C LEU A 18 31.37 10.68 -9.94
N ILE A 19 31.72 11.08 -8.71
CA ILE A 19 32.31 10.17 -7.74
C ILE A 19 31.26 9.13 -7.31
N PRO A 20 31.56 7.83 -7.36
CA PRO A 20 30.64 6.78 -6.94
C PRO A 20 30.27 6.96 -5.47
N ARG A 21 28.96 6.99 -5.19
CA ARG A 21 28.45 7.12 -3.82
C ARG A 21 28.30 5.73 -3.21
N ARG A 22 28.60 5.64 -1.91
CA ARG A 22 28.33 4.45 -1.10
C ARG A 22 26.94 4.55 -0.48
N VAL A 23 26.16 3.49 -0.56
CA VAL A 23 24.94 3.31 0.23
C VAL A 23 25.06 2.00 1.01
N ILE A 24 24.69 2.06 2.28
CA ILE A 24 24.71 0.93 3.19
C ILE A 24 23.26 0.49 3.38
N VAL A 25 22.95 -0.71 2.91
CA VAL A 25 21.63 -1.31 3.09
C VAL A 25 21.66 -2.17 4.35
N ARG A 26 20.79 -1.84 5.31
CA ARG A 26 20.66 -2.58 6.57
C ARG A 26 19.99 -3.93 6.31
N ALA A 27 20.22 -4.92 7.18
CA ALA A 27 19.57 -6.24 7.08
C ALA A 27 18.02 -6.19 7.12
N THR A 28 17.44 -5.14 7.68
CA THR A 28 15.98 -4.93 7.72
C THR A 28 15.43 -4.26 6.46
N HIS A 29 16.32 -3.82 5.56
CA HIS A 29 15.98 -3.10 4.35
C HIS A 29 16.49 -3.88 3.15
N ALA A 30 15.85 -3.65 2.02
CA ALA A 30 16.37 -4.03 0.73
C ALA A 30 16.11 -2.89 -0.25
N GLY A 31 16.88 -2.82 -1.31
CA GLY A 31 16.74 -1.77 -2.29
C GLY A 31 16.57 -2.27 -3.70
N VAL A 32 16.18 -1.35 -4.55
CA VAL A 32 16.15 -1.52 -5.99
C VAL A 32 17.04 -0.45 -6.57
N LYS A 33 17.86 -0.83 -7.55
CA LYS A 33 18.60 0.12 -8.37
C LYS A 33 18.10 0.08 -9.81
N TRP A 34 17.84 1.27 -10.36
CA TRP A 34 17.51 1.45 -11.77
C TRP A 34 18.74 1.95 -12.51
N ILE A 35 19.22 1.17 -13.47
CA ILE A 35 20.30 1.57 -14.37
C ILE A 35 19.66 2.13 -15.65
N TRP A 36 19.98 3.39 -15.96
CA TRP A 36 19.40 4.14 -17.08
C TRP A 36 17.85 4.14 -17.10
N GLY A 37 17.23 4.09 -15.92
CA GLY A 37 15.76 4.10 -15.77
C GLY A 37 15.02 2.88 -16.32
N ARG A 38 15.72 1.82 -16.76
CA ARG A 38 15.09 0.63 -17.38
C ARG A 38 15.49 -0.68 -16.70
N HIS A 39 16.76 -0.83 -16.37
CA HIS A 39 17.24 -2.10 -15.81
C HIS A 39 17.10 -2.06 -14.30
N VAL A 40 16.15 -2.83 -13.81
CA VAL A 40 15.87 -2.99 -12.38
C VAL A 40 16.74 -4.12 -11.83
N ARG A 41 17.55 -3.83 -10.81
CA ARG A 41 18.33 -4.85 -10.10
C ARG A 41 18.10 -4.76 -8.61
N GLU A 42 17.91 -5.92 -8.00
CA GLU A 42 17.80 -6.06 -6.55
C GLU A 42 19.12 -5.68 -5.85
N MET A 43 18.97 -5.04 -4.70
CA MET A 43 20.04 -4.63 -3.81
C MET A 43 19.80 -5.24 -2.43
N ASN A 44 20.54 -6.30 -2.13
CA ASN A 44 20.46 -7.02 -0.86
C ASN A 44 21.10 -6.23 0.29
N ALA A 45 21.00 -6.75 1.51
CA ALA A 45 21.71 -6.19 2.66
C ALA A 45 23.22 -6.16 2.42
N GLY A 46 23.87 -5.02 2.67
CA GLY A 46 25.31 -4.86 2.46
C GLY A 46 25.70 -3.50 1.91
N ILE A 47 27.00 -3.35 1.64
CA ILE A 47 27.59 -2.13 1.09
C ILE A 47 27.47 -2.17 -0.43
N HIS A 48 26.84 -1.15 -0.99
CA HIS A 48 26.65 -1.02 -2.42
C HIS A 48 27.24 0.30 -2.92
N TRP A 49 27.93 0.22 -4.05
CA TRP A 49 28.47 1.37 -4.76
C TRP A 49 27.65 1.58 -6.01
N TYR A 50 27.24 2.82 -6.26
CA TYR A 50 26.54 3.18 -7.49
C TYR A 50 26.99 4.55 -7.99
N TRP A 51 26.79 4.73 -9.29
CA TRP A 51 27.14 5.96 -9.97
C TRP A 51 25.91 6.89 -9.98
N PRO A 52 25.96 8.05 -9.30
CA PRO A 52 24.77 8.88 -9.09
C PRO A 52 24.19 9.46 -10.40
N VAL A 53 24.98 9.55 -11.47
CA VAL A 53 24.53 10.08 -12.77
C VAL A 53 23.73 9.07 -13.59
N THR A 54 24.00 7.76 -13.45
CA THR A 54 23.38 6.72 -14.29
C THR A 54 22.45 5.80 -13.54
N THR A 55 22.53 5.81 -12.21
CA THR A 55 21.85 4.85 -11.34
C THR A 55 21.06 5.59 -10.25
N GLU A 56 19.77 5.29 -10.19
CA GLU A 56 18.92 5.66 -9.06
C GLU A 56 18.78 4.46 -8.13
N ALA A 57 18.86 4.68 -6.82
CA ALA A 57 18.75 3.62 -5.81
C ALA A 57 17.74 4.03 -4.75
N VAL A 58 16.72 3.21 -4.55
CA VAL A 58 15.69 3.38 -3.51
C VAL A 58 15.75 2.18 -2.57
N THR A 59 15.68 2.44 -1.27
CA THR A 59 15.67 1.41 -0.23
C THR A 59 14.35 1.42 0.52
N ILE A 60 13.79 0.24 0.76
CA ILE A 60 12.58 0.04 1.56
C ILE A 60 12.82 -0.96 2.68
N VAL A 61 11.92 -0.94 3.66
CA VAL A 61 11.90 -1.89 4.76
C VAL A 61 11.31 -3.21 4.26
N ILE A 62 12.03 -4.32 4.45
CA ILE A 62 11.52 -5.68 4.16
C ILE A 62 11.04 -6.40 5.41
N ALA A 63 11.42 -5.88 6.59
CA ALA A 63 11.02 -6.43 7.87
C ALA A 63 9.48 -6.40 8.04
N ARG A 64 8.99 -7.17 9.00
CA ARG A 64 7.56 -7.25 9.31
C ARG A 64 7.01 -5.87 9.67
N GLN A 65 6.01 -5.42 8.93
CA GLN A 65 5.33 -4.14 9.10
C GLN A 65 3.84 -4.37 9.37
N THR A 66 3.20 -3.35 9.92
CA THR A 66 1.78 -3.35 10.27
C THR A 66 1.13 -2.13 9.64
N LEU A 67 0.05 -2.36 8.90
CA LEU A 67 -0.76 -1.32 8.28
C LEU A 67 -2.18 -1.39 8.83
N ASN A 68 -2.63 -0.27 9.38
CA ASN A 68 -3.98 -0.11 9.89
C ASN A 68 -4.88 0.31 8.74
N LEU A 69 -5.96 -0.44 8.53
CA LEU A 69 -6.98 -0.08 7.56
C LEU A 69 -7.97 0.88 8.21
N PRO A 70 -8.37 1.95 7.50
CA PRO A 70 -9.38 2.85 8.01
C PRO A 70 -10.72 2.10 8.15
N THR A 71 -11.46 2.49 9.18
CA THR A 71 -12.79 1.97 9.45
C THR A 71 -13.79 2.41 8.37
N GLN A 72 -14.58 1.47 7.84
CA GLN A 72 -15.51 1.72 6.72
C GLN A 72 -16.90 1.17 7.01
N ALA A 73 -17.93 1.86 6.52
CA ALA A 73 -19.31 1.38 6.55
C ALA A 73 -19.56 0.40 5.42
N LEU A 74 -20.00 -0.80 5.77
CA LEU A 74 -20.14 -1.95 4.89
C LEU A 74 -21.53 -2.58 5.07
N VAL A 75 -21.92 -3.37 4.07
CA VAL A 75 -23.19 -4.11 4.07
C VAL A 75 -22.90 -5.60 4.03
N THR A 76 -23.49 -6.32 4.98
CA THR A 76 -23.41 -7.78 5.10
C THR A 76 -24.35 -8.48 4.12
N LYS A 77 -24.27 -9.82 4.05
CA LYS A 77 -25.12 -10.64 3.18
C LYS A 77 -26.62 -10.49 3.48
N ASP A 78 -26.96 -10.31 4.75
CA ASP A 78 -28.31 -10.11 5.27
C ASP A 78 -28.77 -8.63 5.25
N ARG A 79 -28.05 -7.77 4.51
CA ARG A 79 -28.35 -6.34 4.34
C ARG A 79 -28.29 -5.51 5.63
N GLN A 80 -27.55 -5.99 6.64
CA GLN A 80 -27.28 -5.19 7.82
C GLN A 80 -26.11 -4.25 7.56
N GLN A 81 -26.23 -3.04 8.10
CA GLN A 81 -25.20 -2.01 8.03
C GLN A 81 -24.23 -2.23 9.20
N VAL A 82 -22.96 -2.45 8.87
CA VAL A 82 -21.89 -2.67 9.84
C VAL A 82 -20.74 -1.73 9.53
N VAL A 83 -19.95 -1.43 10.54
CA VAL A 83 -18.70 -0.70 10.39
C VAL A 83 -17.58 -1.63 10.83
N ALA A 84 -16.58 -1.77 9.98
CA ALA A 84 -15.44 -2.64 10.23
C ALA A 84 -14.12 -1.93 9.96
N GLY A 85 -13.16 -2.14 10.85
CA GLY A 85 -11.75 -1.82 10.71
C GLY A 85 -10.91 -3.09 10.81
N ALA A 86 -9.72 -3.07 10.21
CA ALA A 86 -8.82 -4.22 10.25
C ALA A 86 -7.35 -3.78 10.26
N VAL A 87 -6.49 -4.70 10.66
CA VAL A 87 -5.04 -4.53 10.66
C VAL A 87 -4.39 -5.63 9.82
N VAL A 88 -3.49 -5.22 8.93
CA VAL A 88 -2.74 -6.11 8.05
C VAL A 88 -1.30 -6.14 8.51
N VAL A 89 -0.81 -7.34 8.80
CA VAL A 89 0.60 -7.57 9.13
C VAL A 89 1.26 -8.25 7.94
N TYR A 90 2.26 -7.60 7.34
CA TYR A 90 2.91 -8.06 6.11
C TYR A 90 4.43 -7.88 6.17
N SER A 91 5.12 -8.53 5.23
CA SER A 91 6.53 -8.33 4.92
C SER A 91 6.71 -8.26 3.41
N ILE A 92 7.78 -7.65 2.94
CA ILE A 92 8.09 -7.58 1.51
C ILE A 92 9.10 -8.69 1.19
N ASN A 93 8.69 -9.64 0.33
CA ASN A 93 9.55 -10.75 -0.08
C ASN A 93 10.27 -10.45 -1.40
N ASP A 94 9.62 -9.75 -2.33
CA ASP A 94 10.16 -9.44 -3.65
C ASP A 94 10.10 -7.92 -3.88
N VAL A 95 11.25 -7.29 -3.68
CA VAL A 95 11.44 -5.83 -3.72
C VAL A 95 11.35 -5.30 -5.15
N VAL A 96 11.77 -6.11 -6.12
CA VAL A 96 11.71 -5.79 -7.56
C VAL A 96 10.26 -5.69 -8.01
N LYS A 97 9.41 -6.63 -7.60
CA LYS A 97 7.96 -6.54 -7.87
C LYS A 97 7.28 -5.41 -7.11
N ALA A 98 7.69 -5.18 -5.86
CA ALA A 98 7.08 -4.18 -5.01
C ALA A 98 7.30 -2.75 -5.54
N ILE A 99 8.50 -2.39 -5.99
CA ILE A 99 8.81 -1.00 -6.41
C ILE A 99 9.23 -0.92 -7.88
N GLY A 100 9.94 -1.93 -8.36
CA GLY A 100 10.67 -1.87 -9.62
C GLY A 100 9.80 -1.90 -10.87
N GLU A 101 8.65 -2.59 -10.83
CA GLU A 101 7.88 -2.89 -12.04
C GLU A 101 6.39 -2.50 -12.00
N ARG A 102 5.73 -2.54 -10.84
CA ARG A 102 4.26 -2.52 -10.78
C ARG A 102 3.64 -1.41 -9.94
N ASN A 103 4.29 -0.96 -8.87
CA ASN A 103 3.69 0.01 -7.95
C ASN A 103 4.55 1.27 -7.81
N TRP A 104 3.86 2.41 -7.86
CA TRP A 104 4.43 3.70 -7.47
C TRP A 104 4.50 3.84 -5.95
N ASP A 105 3.44 3.44 -5.25
CA ASP A 105 3.35 3.47 -3.79
C ASP A 105 2.82 2.12 -3.28
N VAL A 106 3.69 1.38 -2.61
CA VAL A 106 3.41 0.05 -2.07
C VAL A 106 2.38 0.11 -0.95
N ASP A 107 2.49 1.07 -0.05
CA ASP A 107 1.66 1.13 1.16
C ASP A 107 0.21 1.50 0.81
N THR A 108 0.04 2.48 -0.09
CA THR A 108 -1.29 2.84 -0.61
C THR A 108 -1.93 1.68 -1.36
N THR A 109 -1.17 0.98 -2.21
CA THR A 109 -1.69 -0.18 -2.96
C THR A 109 -2.10 -1.32 -2.03
N ILE A 110 -1.32 -1.60 -0.98
CA ILE A 110 -1.67 -2.60 0.04
C ILE A 110 -2.97 -2.19 0.74
N ASN A 111 -3.11 -0.93 1.11
CA ASN A 111 -4.30 -0.40 1.78
C ASN A 111 -5.56 -0.61 0.92
N ASP A 112 -5.53 -0.19 -0.34
CA ASP A 112 -6.67 -0.29 -1.26
C ASP A 112 -7.09 -1.74 -1.52
N ILE A 113 -6.11 -2.62 -1.72
CA ILE A 113 -6.36 -4.05 -1.95
C ILE A 113 -6.95 -4.70 -0.71
N ALA A 114 -6.41 -4.38 0.47
CA ALA A 114 -6.88 -4.95 1.71
C ALA A 114 -8.28 -4.44 2.10
N GLN A 115 -8.59 -3.17 1.86
CA GLN A 115 -9.96 -2.64 1.97
C GLN A 115 -10.91 -3.37 1.02
N THR A 116 -10.51 -3.57 -0.24
CA THR A 116 -11.31 -4.31 -1.22
C THR A 116 -11.53 -5.77 -0.78
N ALA A 117 -10.53 -6.40 -0.19
CA ALA A 117 -10.64 -7.75 0.36
C ALA A 117 -11.58 -7.80 1.58
N LEU A 118 -11.52 -6.80 2.47
CA LEU A 118 -12.40 -6.65 3.62
C LEU A 118 -13.87 -6.59 3.18
N VAL A 119 -14.19 -5.71 2.23
CA VAL A 119 -15.54 -5.60 1.64
C VAL A 119 -16.00 -6.95 1.09
N LYS A 120 -15.17 -7.61 0.28
CA LYS A 120 -15.50 -8.89 -0.36
C LYS A 120 -15.75 -10.03 0.63
N VAL A 121 -15.06 -10.01 1.78
CA VAL A 121 -15.25 -11.02 2.83
C VAL A 121 -16.53 -10.70 3.59
N ILE A 122 -16.69 -9.49 4.12
CA ILE A 122 -17.85 -9.10 4.93
C ILE A 122 -19.17 -9.25 4.15
N SER A 123 -19.21 -8.90 2.87
CA SER A 123 -20.42 -9.06 2.05
C SER A 123 -20.84 -10.53 1.81
N LYS A 124 -20.00 -11.51 2.15
CA LYS A 124 -20.34 -12.94 2.03
C LYS A 124 -20.90 -13.56 3.30
N PHE A 125 -20.70 -12.92 4.44
CA PHE A 125 -21.14 -13.41 5.75
C PHE A 125 -22.39 -12.67 6.23
N SER A 126 -23.23 -13.34 7.01
CA SER A 126 -24.34 -12.69 7.74
C SER A 126 -23.83 -11.98 9.00
N LEU A 127 -24.62 -11.06 9.56
CA LEU A 127 -24.28 -10.40 10.82
C LEU A 127 -24.06 -11.40 11.96
N GLU A 128 -24.92 -12.41 12.07
CA GLU A 128 -24.81 -13.45 13.11
C GLU A 128 -23.52 -14.26 12.94
N GLU A 129 -23.18 -14.69 11.72
CA GLU A 129 -21.90 -15.36 11.45
C GLU A 129 -20.72 -14.46 11.82
N LEU A 130 -20.78 -13.16 11.51
CA LEU A 130 -19.72 -12.21 11.85
C LEU A 130 -19.55 -11.99 13.36
N LEU A 131 -20.64 -12.08 14.14
CA LEU A 131 -20.63 -11.95 15.60
C LEU A 131 -20.19 -13.26 16.29
N ASP A 132 -20.64 -14.40 15.78
CA ASP A 132 -20.34 -15.73 16.35
C ASP A 132 -18.92 -16.19 16.04
N SER A 133 -18.37 -15.79 14.88
CA SER A 133 -17.06 -16.22 14.39
C SER A 133 -15.98 -15.14 14.47
N LEU A 134 -16.11 -14.22 15.44
CA LEU A 134 -15.22 -13.07 15.62
C LEU A 134 -13.70 -13.39 15.61
N ASP A 135 -13.25 -14.63 15.81
CA ASP A 135 -11.83 -14.90 16.09
C ASP A 135 -11.03 -15.78 15.10
N SER A 136 -11.60 -16.70 14.30
CA SER A 136 -10.75 -17.61 13.47
C SER A 136 -11.08 -17.66 11.99
N ASP A 137 -12.32 -18.02 11.65
CA ASP A 137 -12.62 -18.45 10.28
C ASP A 137 -12.66 -17.26 9.30
N ILE A 138 -13.12 -16.10 9.78
CA ILE A 138 -13.14 -14.86 9.00
C ILE A 138 -11.72 -14.33 8.82
N GLU A 139 -10.92 -14.29 9.90
CA GLU A 139 -9.53 -13.85 9.85
C GLU A 139 -8.71 -14.69 8.87
N GLU A 140 -8.91 -16.02 8.89
CA GLU A 140 -8.22 -16.92 7.97
C GLU A 140 -8.62 -16.62 6.51
N ARG A 141 -9.92 -16.50 6.23
CA ARG A 141 -10.42 -16.19 4.88
C ARG A 141 -9.98 -14.82 4.38
N LEU A 142 -9.96 -13.84 5.27
CA LEU A 142 -9.46 -12.49 4.98
C LEU A 142 -7.96 -12.53 4.67
N THR A 143 -7.19 -13.20 5.51
CA THR A 143 -5.74 -13.39 5.32
C THR A 143 -5.45 -14.09 3.99
N GLN A 144 -6.16 -15.18 3.67
CA GLN A 144 -6.01 -15.91 2.41
C GLN A 144 -6.38 -15.04 1.19
N THR A 145 -7.46 -14.27 1.29
CA THR A 145 -7.90 -13.38 0.21
C THR A 145 -6.90 -12.27 -0.05
N CYS A 146 -6.42 -11.60 1.01
CA CYS A 146 -5.38 -10.58 0.93
C CYS A 146 -4.08 -11.16 0.36
N ARG A 147 -3.62 -12.31 0.89
CA ARG A 147 -2.38 -12.97 0.43
C ARG A 147 -2.42 -13.26 -1.07
N ARG A 148 -3.51 -13.81 -1.58
CA ARG A 148 -3.66 -14.12 -3.02
C ARG A 148 -3.60 -12.88 -3.91
N GLN A 149 -4.10 -11.73 -3.44
CA GLN A 149 -4.08 -10.50 -4.21
C GLN A 149 -2.73 -9.79 -4.14
N LEU A 150 -2.13 -9.75 -2.94
CA LEU A 150 -0.88 -9.06 -2.64
C LEU A 150 0.39 -9.81 -3.08
N ASP A 151 0.32 -11.12 -3.27
CA ASP A 151 1.44 -11.93 -3.79
C ASP A 151 1.92 -11.45 -5.17
N LYS A 152 0.99 -10.95 -6.01
CA LYS A 152 1.31 -10.38 -7.33
C LYS A 152 2.18 -9.12 -7.27
N PHE A 153 2.25 -8.49 -6.10
CA PHE A 153 2.99 -7.27 -5.81
C PHE A 153 4.25 -7.55 -4.98
N GLY A 154 4.61 -8.82 -4.76
CA GLY A 154 5.80 -9.18 -3.96
C GLY A 154 5.62 -9.01 -2.45
N VAL A 155 4.39 -8.84 -1.98
CA VAL A 155 4.04 -8.61 -0.58
C VAL A 155 3.51 -9.91 0.03
N TYR A 156 4.14 -10.34 1.12
CA TYR A 156 3.72 -11.50 1.89
C TYR A 156 2.90 -11.09 3.11
N VAL A 157 1.63 -11.50 3.14
CA VAL A 157 0.74 -11.22 4.28
C VAL A 157 0.90 -12.32 5.33
N HIS A 158 1.26 -11.95 6.55
CA HIS A 158 1.36 -12.87 7.69
C HIS A 158 -0.02 -13.13 8.32
N ARG A 159 -0.76 -12.06 8.63
CA ARG A 159 -2.08 -12.11 9.26
C ARG A 159 -2.87 -10.85 8.91
N CYS A 160 -4.17 -11.01 8.71
CA CYS A 160 -5.13 -9.92 8.67
C CYS A 160 -6.17 -10.17 9.77
N ALA A 161 -6.33 -9.21 10.68
CA ALA A 161 -7.23 -9.31 11.82
C ALA A 161 -8.22 -8.16 11.83
N LEU A 162 -9.46 -8.40 12.27
CA LEU A 162 -10.43 -7.34 12.49
C LEU A 162 -10.07 -6.60 13.79
N THR A 163 -10.05 -5.28 13.75
CA THR A 163 -9.72 -4.45 14.92
C THR A 163 -10.94 -3.80 15.54
N ASP A 164 -11.90 -3.39 14.71
CA ASP A 164 -13.15 -2.77 15.13
C ASP A 164 -14.28 -3.38 14.32
N PHE A 165 -15.37 -3.72 14.99
CA PHE A 165 -16.58 -4.22 14.37
C PHE A 165 -17.79 -3.78 15.18
N SER A 166 -18.66 -2.99 14.56
CA SER A 166 -19.87 -2.48 15.21
C SER A 166 -21.04 -2.40 14.24
N THR A 167 -22.26 -2.60 14.74
CA THR A 167 -23.47 -2.37 13.96
C THR A 167 -23.72 -0.87 13.84
N CYS A 168 -24.16 -0.43 12.66
CA CYS A 168 -24.34 0.97 12.37
C CYS A 168 -25.72 1.26 11.81
N ARG A 169 -26.22 2.48 12.02
CA ARG A 169 -27.44 2.98 11.38
C ARG A 169 -27.08 4.16 10.50
N VAL A 170 -27.22 3.98 9.19
CA VAL A 170 -26.97 5.03 8.21
C VAL A 170 -28.22 5.90 8.11
N TYR A 171 -28.16 7.11 8.66
CA TYR A 171 -29.21 8.12 8.49
C TYR A 171 -28.86 8.99 7.28
N LYS A 172 -29.67 8.93 6.23
CA LYS A 172 -29.59 9.88 5.13
C LYS A 172 -30.34 11.14 5.52
N VAL A 173 -29.61 12.16 5.95
CA VAL A 173 -30.20 13.48 6.19
C VAL A 173 -30.42 14.14 4.83
N LEU A 174 -31.63 13.98 4.29
CA LEU A 174 -32.11 14.77 3.15
C LEU A 174 -32.32 16.20 3.67
N GLY A 175 -31.32 17.06 3.50
CA GLY A 175 -31.58 18.48 3.41
C GLY A 175 -32.32 18.72 2.10
N ASP A 176 -33.30 19.62 2.10
CA ASP A 176 -33.98 20.12 0.89
C ASP A 176 -32.93 20.58 -0.13
N SER A 177 -32.52 19.67 -1.01
CA SER A 177 -31.81 20.02 -2.22
C SER A 177 -32.87 20.41 -3.25
N PRO A 178 -32.73 21.54 -3.96
CA PRO A 178 -33.70 21.97 -4.97
C PRO A 178 -33.78 21.03 -6.19
N PHE A 179 -33.05 19.92 -6.19
CA PHE A 179 -33.11 18.93 -7.26
C PHE A 179 -34.27 17.95 -6.99
N LYS A 180 -35.44 18.28 -7.54
CA LYS A 180 -36.54 17.32 -7.70
C LYS A 180 -36.04 16.14 -8.54
N SER A 181 -36.30 14.93 -8.08
CA SER A 181 -36.09 13.73 -8.88
C SER A 181 -37.10 13.76 -10.04
N PRO A 182 -36.70 13.42 -11.28
CA PRO A 182 -37.63 13.34 -12.41
C PRO A 182 -38.70 12.25 -12.26
N ALA A 183 -38.69 11.47 -11.17
CA ALA A 183 -39.73 10.53 -10.81
C ALA A 183 -40.98 11.19 -10.17
N ASP A 184 -40.88 12.46 -9.74
CA ASP A 184 -41.98 13.16 -9.05
C ASP A 184 -42.88 13.98 -10.00
N GLU A 185 -42.68 13.91 -11.33
CA GLU A 185 -43.46 14.67 -12.34
C GLU A 185 -44.44 13.79 -13.15
N GLY A 186 -44.69 12.55 -12.71
CA GLY A 186 -45.40 11.53 -13.50
C GLY A 186 -46.82 11.15 -13.06
N GLU A 187 -47.44 11.86 -12.11
CA GLU A 187 -48.84 11.60 -11.71
C GLU A 187 -49.62 12.92 -11.56
N GLU A 188 -50.13 13.43 -12.68
CA GLU A 188 -51.37 14.22 -12.76
C GLU A 188 -52.20 13.77 -13.97
#